data_AF-A0A4V2UQI8-F1
#
_entry.id   AF-A0A4V2UQI8-F1
#
_cell.length_a   1.000
_cell.length_b   1.000
_cell.length_c   1.000
_cell.angle_alpha   90.00
_cell.angle_beta   90.00
_cell.angle_gamma   90.00
#
_symmetry.space_group_name_H-M   'P 1'
#
loop_
_entity.id
_entity.type
_entity.pdbx_description
1 polymer ?
#
loop_
_entity_poly.entity_id
_entity_poly.type
_entity_poly.pdbx_seq_one_letter_code
_entity_poly.pdbx_strand_id
1 'polypeptide(L)'
;MADALLQSSLALFAAALAAWFAVLTYFRQREHELILSRYLEGGLDLLAAEVERVSETFSHNWARCLAILKSYRDLEDQFDIEELSKGFLELQSSKHNIVAHHRLYTLTGAREYWDFYQKAMAYYTTANSVLVKEIPEVIRVKLTSDRIDTPHAEIVNHGFDVAKEQDDGSHKYVQLVAELQTLSAALESERYRFKNLNKFRDKTEVQESLQRIKGLLASLEDETDAQQGAPGDAKKRRA
;
A
#
# COMPACT_ATOMS: atom_id res chain seq x y z
N MET A 1 -64.74 30.66 13.27
CA MET A 1 -64.58 29.23 13.57
C MET A 1 -64.00 28.46 12.38
N ALA A 2 -64.52 28.65 11.17
CA ALA A 2 -63.98 28.01 9.94
C ALA A 2 -62.50 28.35 9.67
N ASP A 3 -62.09 29.61 9.82
CA ASP A 3 -60.69 30.01 9.57
C ASP A 3 -59.68 29.38 10.54
N ALA A 4 -60.06 29.23 11.82
CA ALA A 4 -59.22 28.59 12.83
C ALA A 4 -59.03 27.09 12.55
N LEU A 5 -60.08 26.41 12.06
CA LEU A 5 -59.98 25.00 11.65
C LEU A 5 -59.11 24.83 10.40
N LEU A 6 -59.18 25.77 9.46
CA LEU A 6 -58.37 25.75 8.23
C LEU A 6 -56.89 26.04 8.51
N GLN A 7 -56.59 26.98 9.41
CA GLN A 7 -55.20 27.24 9.84
C GLN A 7 -54.61 26.06 10.60
N SER A 8 -55.39 25.44 11.49
CA SER A 8 -54.98 24.24 12.23
C SER A 8 -54.67 23.06 11.29
N SER A 9 -55.52 22.83 10.29
CA SER A 9 -55.33 21.73 9.33
C SER A 9 -54.13 21.96 8.41
N LEU A 10 -53.91 23.20 7.95
CA LEU A 10 -52.71 23.59 7.21
C LEU A 10 -51.44 23.39 8.04
N ALA A 11 -51.45 23.78 9.33
CA ALA A 11 -50.31 23.59 10.22
C ALA A 11 -49.98 22.11 10.43
N LEU A 12 -51.00 21.27 10.65
CA LEU A 12 -50.83 19.81 10.77
C LEU A 12 -50.31 19.20 9.46
N PHE A 13 -50.80 19.64 8.31
CA PHE A 13 -50.34 19.18 7.01
C PHE A 13 -48.88 19.59 6.74
N ALA A 14 -48.53 20.84 7.03
CA ALA A 14 -47.15 21.32 6.93
C ALA A 14 -46.20 20.56 7.88
N ALA A 15 -46.64 20.29 9.11
CA ALA A 15 -45.88 19.49 10.07
C ALA A 15 -45.70 18.04 9.58
N ALA A 16 -46.74 17.43 9.01
CA ALA A 16 -46.66 16.09 8.43
C ALA A 16 -45.69 16.02 7.25
N LEU A 17 -45.72 17.02 6.35
CA LEU A 17 -44.77 17.12 5.24
C LEU A 17 -43.34 17.33 5.72
N ALA A 18 -43.14 18.21 6.71
CA ALA A 18 -41.83 18.45 7.30
C ALA A 18 -41.27 17.18 7.96
N ALA A 19 -42.10 16.46 8.73
CA ALA A 19 -41.73 15.19 9.33
C ALA A 19 -41.38 14.14 8.26
N TRP A 20 -42.18 14.02 7.20
CA TRP A 20 -41.91 13.12 6.08
C TRP A 20 -40.58 13.44 5.40
N PHE A 21 -40.32 14.71 5.10
CA PHE A 21 -39.08 15.15 4.46
C PHE A 21 -37.85 14.93 5.36
N ALA A 22 -38.00 15.18 6.67
CA ALA A 22 -36.95 14.93 7.66
C ALA A 22 -36.60 13.45 7.73
N VAL A 23 -37.59 12.56 7.77
CA VAL A 23 -37.38 11.10 7.78
C VAL A 23 -36.68 10.63 6.51
N LEU A 24 -37.10 11.10 5.33
CA LEU A 24 -36.46 10.75 4.06
C LEU A 24 -35.00 11.22 4.01
N THR A 25 -34.73 12.43 4.48
CA THR A 25 -33.38 13.01 4.49
C THR A 25 -32.49 12.27 5.47
N TYR A 26 -33.01 11.93 6.67
CA TYR A 26 -32.30 11.16 7.68
C TYR A 26 -31.86 9.79 7.16
N PHE A 27 -32.78 9.01 6.56
CA PHE A 27 -32.42 7.69 6.02
C PHE A 27 -31.42 7.79 4.87
N ARG A 28 -31.54 8.80 4.00
CA ARG A 28 -30.58 9.02 2.92
C ARG A 28 -29.19 9.36 3.45
N GLN A 29 -29.11 10.20 4.48
CA GLN A 29 -27.84 10.55 5.11
C GLN A 29 -27.21 9.32 5.79
N ARG A 30 -28.00 8.60 6.58
CA ARG A 30 -27.53 7.39 7.27
C ARG A 30 -27.06 6.31 6.30
N GLU A 31 -27.74 6.15 5.16
CA GLU A 31 -27.32 5.24 4.10
C GLU A 31 -25.94 5.64 3.53
N HIS A 32 -25.74 6.93 3.27
CA HIS A 32 -24.47 7.44 2.74
C HIS A 32 -23.32 7.28 3.75
N GLU A 33 -23.55 7.62 5.02
CA GLU A 33 -22.57 7.41 6.10
C GLU A 33 -22.18 5.93 6.22
N LEU A 34 -23.15 5.01 6.09
CA LEU A 34 -22.88 3.58 6.10
C LEU A 34 -22.05 3.13 4.89
N ILE A 35 -22.23 3.75 3.72
CA ILE A 35 -21.41 3.49 2.52
C ILE A 35 -19.98 3.96 2.76
N LEU A 36 -19.78 5.17 3.28
CA LEU A 36 -18.45 5.68 3.60
C LEU A 36 -17.76 4.76 4.61
N SER A 37 -18.37 4.50 5.77
CA SER A 37 -17.73 3.63 6.77
C SER A 37 -17.42 2.22 6.25
N ARG A 38 -18.29 1.66 5.40
CA ARG A 38 -18.06 0.32 4.85
C ARG A 38 -16.97 0.29 3.78
N TYR A 39 -17.00 1.20 2.81
CA TYR A 39 -16.20 1.09 1.59
C TYR A 39 -15.01 2.04 1.56
N LEU A 40 -15.13 3.22 2.17
CA LEU A 40 -14.03 4.17 2.34
C LEU A 40 -13.15 3.69 3.50
N GLU A 41 -13.60 3.86 4.74
CA GLU A 41 -12.82 3.57 5.95
C GLU A 41 -12.42 2.08 6.01
N GLY A 42 -13.39 1.20 5.81
CA GLY A 42 -13.18 -0.24 5.87
C GLY A 42 -12.69 -0.88 4.56
N GLY A 43 -12.34 -0.09 3.56
CA GLY A 43 -11.97 -0.58 2.23
C GLY A 43 -10.75 0.15 1.68
N LEU A 44 -10.99 1.27 1.01
CA LEU A 44 -9.96 2.08 0.36
C LEU A 44 -8.90 2.58 1.33
N ASP A 45 -9.32 3.27 2.39
CA ASP A 45 -8.41 3.91 3.35
C ASP A 45 -7.63 2.86 4.15
N LEU A 46 -8.27 1.74 4.48
CA LEU A 46 -7.60 0.63 5.14
C LEU A 46 -6.44 0.08 4.30
N LEU A 47 -6.66 -0.12 3.00
CA LEU A 47 -5.62 -0.63 2.10
C LEU A 47 -4.53 0.42 1.86
N ALA A 48 -4.90 1.70 1.70
CA ALA A 48 -3.94 2.79 1.51
C ALA A 48 -3.04 2.94 2.74
N ALA A 49 -3.63 3.03 3.94
CA ALA A 49 -2.89 3.16 5.20
C ALA A 49 -1.98 1.95 5.45
N GLU A 50 -2.37 0.77 5.00
CA GLU A 50 -1.52 -0.40 5.13
C GLU A 50 -0.30 -0.35 4.21
N VAL A 51 -0.49 0.04 2.94
CA VAL A 51 0.62 0.23 1.98
C VAL A 51 1.57 1.31 2.49
N GLU A 52 1.04 2.44 2.97
CA GLU A 52 1.84 3.51 3.58
C GLU A 52 2.65 3.00 4.77
N ARG A 53 2.01 2.33 5.73
CA ARG A 53 2.69 1.78 6.92
C ARG A 53 3.81 0.81 6.58
N VAL A 54 3.60 -0.06 5.59
CA VAL A 54 4.60 -1.02 5.13
C VAL A 54 5.76 -0.29 4.43
N SER A 55 5.46 0.73 3.62
CA SER A 55 6.46 1.58 2.96
C SER A 55 7.30 2.39 3.97
N GLU A 56 6.67 2.96 5.00
CA GLU A 56 7.37 3.66 6.10
C GLU A 56 8.31 2.73 6.86
N THR A 57 7.83 1.52 7.19
CA THR A 57 8.64 0.50 7.87
C THR A 57 9.86 0.14 7.03
N PHE A 58 9.66 -0.07 5.72
CA PHE A 58 10.75 -0.30 4.77
C PHE A 58 11.75 0.86 4.76
N SER A 59 11.27 2.10 4.61
CA SER A 59 12.12 3.29 4.54
C SER A 59 12.99 3.45 5.79
N HIS A 60 12.41 3.17 6.97
CA HIS A 60 13.15 3.19 8.21
C HIS A 60 14.23 2.09 8.27
N ASN A 61 13.87 0.86 7.90
CA ASN A 61 14.82 -0.26 7.87
C ASN A 61 15.93 -0.06 6.85
N TRP A 62 15.63 0.54 5.70
CA TRP A 62 16.61 0.93 4.69
C TRP A 62 17.61 1.94 5.26
N ALA A 63 17.13 3.02 5.87
CA ALA A 63 17.99 4.03 6.49
C ALA A 63 18.86 3.42 7.61
N ARG A 64 18.30 2.50 8.41
CA ARG A 64 19.06 1.78 9.44
C ARG A 64 20.13 0.87 8.82
N CYS A 65 19.80 0.14 7.76
CA CYS A 65 20.75 -0.71 7.05
C CYS A 65 21.94 0.10 6.51
N LEU A 66 21.69 1.27 5.90
CA LEU A 66 22.74 2.17 5.44
C LEU A 66 23.62 2.69 6.59
N ALA A 67 23.02 3.01 7.73
CA ALA A 67 23.77 3.43 8.92
C ALA A 67 24.70 2.31 9.41
N ILE A 68 24.23 1.06 9.42
CA ILE A 68 25.05 -0.12 9.76
C ILE A 68 26.20 -0.29 8.77
N LEU A 69 25.92 -0.26 7.46
CA LEU A 69 26.94 -0.39 6.41
C LEU A 69 28.01 0.69 6.54
N LYS A 70 27.60 1.92 6.83
CA LYS A 70 28.53 3.04 7.07
C LYS A 70 29.36 2.82 8.33
N SER A 71 28.75 2.45 9.45
CA SER A 71 29.48 2.19 10.70
C SER A 71 30.45 1.02 10.55
N TYR A 72 30.06 -0.03 9.84
CA TYR A 72 30.91 -1.18 9.55
C TYR A 72 32.13 -0.80 8.68
N ARG A 73 31.91 0.05 7.67
CA ARG A 73 33.00 0.63 6.87
C ARG A 73 33.97 1.47 7.71
N ASP A 74 33.44 2.28 8.63
CA ASP A 74 34.25 3.27 9.36
C ASP A 74 34.99 2.64 10.56
N LEU A 75 34.45 1.56 11.16
CA LEU A 75 35.02 0.89 12.34
C LEU A 75 35.79 -0.40 12.04
N GLU A 76 35.55 -1.01 10.87
CA GLU A 76 36.17 -2.28 10.45
C GLU A 76 36.12 -3.34 11.57
N ASP A 77 37.28 -3.80 12.05
CA ASP A 77 37.41 -4.85 13.07
C ASP A 77 36.89 -4.42 14.47
N GLN A 78 36.67 -3.12 14.70
CA GLN A 78 36.13 -2.58 15.95
C GLN A 78 34.60 -2.48 15.95
N PHE A 79 33.94 -2.93 14.87
CA PHE A 79 32.49 -2.87 14.76
C PHE A 79 31.79 -3.79 15.77
N ASP A 80 30.81 -3.24 16.50
CA ASP A 80 30.00 -4.02 17.44
C ASP A 80 28.95 -4.87 16.72
N ILE A 81 29.10 -6.20 16.80
CA ILE A 81 28.19 -7.18 16.20
C ILE A 81 26.75 -7.03 16.70
N GLU A 82 26.54 -6.53 17.92
CA GLU A 82 25.19 -6.32 18.45
C GLU A 82 24.43 -5.22 17.70
N GLU A 83 25.12 -4.28 17.04
CA GLU A 83 24.46 -3.24 16.24
C GLU A 83 23.67 -3.82 15.05
N LEU A 84 24.02 -5.03 14.59
CA LEU A 84 23.38 -5.72 13.46
C LEU A 84 21.94 -6.15 13.72
N SER A 85 21.47 -6.16 14.97
CA SER A 85 20.09 -6.53 15.32
C SER A 85 19.30 -5.38 15.95
N LYS A 86 19.97 -4.27 16.28
CA LYS A 86 19.37 -3.11 16.97
C LYS A 86 18.66 -2.19 15.98
N GLY A 87 17.49 -1.68 16.39
CA GLY A 87 16.82 -0.55 15.74
C GLY A 87 16.08 -0.87 14.43
N PHE A 88 15.96 -2.13 14.03
CA PHE A 88 15.06 -2.51 12.93
C PHE A 88 13.62 -2.65 13.42
N LEU A 89 12.67 -2.24 12.59
CA LEU A 89 11.25 -2.42 12.82
C LEU A 89 10.75 -3.70 12.17
N GLU A 90 9.90 -4.42 12.89
CA GLU A 90 9.25 -5.62 12.37
C GLU A 90 8.15 -5.24 11.37
N LEU A 91 8.24 -5.79 10.17
CA LEU A 91 7.16 -5.68 9.19
C LEU A 91 5.97 -6.49 9.70
N GLN A 92 4.94 -5.78 10.16
CA GLN A 92 3.69 -6.38 10.61
C GLN A 92 2.97 -7.01 9.41
N SER A 93 3.14 -8.32 9.20
CA SER A 93 2.42 -9.07 8.18
C SER A 93 0.92 -8.88 8.40
N SER A 94 0.24 -8.20 7.48
CA SER A 94 -1.18 -7.96 7.69
C SER A 94 -1.97 -9.26 7.59
N LYS A 95 -3.08 -9.28 8.32
CA LYS A 95 -4.14 -10.23 8.05
C LYS A 95 -4.65 -9.85 6.67
N HIS A 96 -4.33 -10.65 5.64
CA HIS A 96 -4.84 -10.51 4.28
C HIS A 96 -6.21 -9.83 4.29
N ASN A 97 -6.25 -8.56 3.87
CA ASN A 97 -7.42 -7.69 4.02
C ASN A 97 -8.50 -8.03 2.98
N ILE A 98 -8.89 -9.31 2.94
CA ILE A 98 -9.81 -9.92 1.96
C ILE A 98 -11.15 -9.17 1.92
N VAL A 99 -11.62 -8.72 3.07
CA VAL A 99 -12.87 -7.96 3.17
C VAL A 99 -12.74 -6.60 2.49
N ALA A 100 -11.62 -5.89 2.70
CA ALA A 100 -11.34 -4.62 2.04
C ALA A 100 -11.17 -4.80 0.53
N HIS A 101 -10.50 -5.86 0.11
CA HIS A 101 -10.42 -6.23 -1.31
C HIS A 101 -11.81 -6.42 -1.94
N HIS A 102 -12.66 -7.25 -1.33
CA HIS A 102 -14.01 -7.48 -1.86
C HIS A 102 -14.79 -6.17 -1.98
N ARG A 103 -14.63 -5.26 -1.01
CA ARG A 103 -15.24 -3.92 -1.03
C ARG A 103 -14.70 -3.08 -2.19
N LEU A 104 -13.39 -3.06 -2.40
CA LEU A 104 -12.75 -2.37 -3.51
C LEU A 104 -13.21 -2.91 -4.88
N TYR A 105 -13.30 -4.24 -5.02
CA TYR A 105 -13.83 -4.88 -6.22
C TYR A 105 -15.31 -4.52 -6.44
N THR A 106 -16.11 -4.43 -5.37
CA THR A 106 -17.52 -4.00 -5.48
C THR A 106 -17.63 -2.58 -6.03
N LEU A 107 -16.75 -1.67 -5.59
CA LEU A 107 -16.70 -0.28 -6.04
C LEU A 107 -16.23 -0.16 -7.50
N THR A 108 -15.09 -0.77 -7.82
CA THR A 108 -14.36 -0.53 -9.08
C THR A 108 -14.69 -1.55 -10.17
N GLY A 109 -15.17 -2.74 -9.80
CA GLY A 109 -15.33 -3.87 -10.70
C GLY A 109 -14.02 -4.47 -11.21
N ALA A 110 -12.88 -4.06 -10.65
CA ALA A 110 -11.54 -4.36 -11.13
C ALA A 110 -10.74 -5.16 -10.10
N ARG A 111 -9.94 -6.12 -10.56
CA ARG A 111 -9.03 -6.93 -9.71
C ARG A 111 -7.62 -6.35 -9.66
N GLU A 112 -7.30 -5.51 -10.62
CA GLU A 112 -5.97 -4.96 -10.86
C GLU A 112 -5.42 -4.20 -9.63
N TYR A 113 -6.26 -3.48 -8.88
CA TYR A 113 -5.83 -2.85 -7.63
C TYR A 113 -5.35 -3.86 -6.59
N TRP A 114 -6.00 -5.02 -6.51
CA TRP A 114 -5.63 -6.07 -5.57
C TRP A 114 -4.36 -6.78 -5.99
N ASP A 115 -4.25 -7.10 -7.28
CA ASP A 115 -3.05 -7.73 -7.82
C ASP A 115 -1.83 -6.82 -7.58
N PHE A 116 -1.98 -5.51 -7.79
CA PHE A 116 -0.92 -4.56 -7.52
C PHE A 116 -0.60 -4.42 -6.03
N TYR A 117 -1.62 -4.38 -5.17
CA TYR A 117 -1.44 -4.40 -3.72
C TYR A 117 -0.69 -5.66 -3.26
N GLN A 118 -1.04 -6.84 -3.77
CA GLN A 118 -0.36 -8.09 -3.42
C GLN A 118 1.09 -8.08 -3.87
N LYS A 119 1.38 -7.58 -5.09
CA LYS A 119 2.75 -7.39 -5.58
C LYS A 119 3.53 -6.44 -4.67
N ALA A 120 2.93 -5.32 -4.24
CA ALA A 120 3.55 -4.38 -3.32
C ALA A 120 3.89 -5.03 -1.97
N MET A 121 2.94 -5.73 -1.36
CA MET A 121 3.14 -6.39 -0.07
C MET A 121 4.23 -7.47 -0.14
N ALA A 122 4.22 -8.28 -1.22
CA ALA A 122 5.25 -9.29 -1.45
C ALA A 122 6.64 -8.64 -1.62
N TYR A 123 6.72 -7.57 -2.42
CA TYR A 123 7.96 -6.82 -2.62
C TYR A 123 8.52 -6.30 -1.30
N TYR A 124 7.75 -5.53 -0.54
CA TYR A 124 8.22 -4.95 0.72
C TYR A 124 8.58 -6.02 1.76
N THR A 125 7.95 -7.18 1.74
CA THR A 125 8.31 -8.31 2.61
C THR A 125 9.68 -8.85 2.25
N THR A 126 9.92 -9.11 0.97
CA THR A 126 11.22 -9.61 0.47
C THR A 126 12.32 -8.57 0.66
N ALA A 127 12.09 -7.34 0.24
CA ALA A 127 13.05 -6.25 0.33
C ALA A 127 13.44 -5.95 1.79
N ASN A 128 12.48 -5.96 2.73
CA ASN A 128 12.80 -5.85 4.17
C ASN A 128 13.64 -7.04 4.67
N SER A 129 13.37 -8.26 4.20
CA SER A 129 14.19 -9.43 4.59
C SER A 129 15.64 -9.24 4.18
N VAL A 130 15.89 -8.73 2.97
CA VAL A 130 17.24 -8.41 2.50
C VAL A 130 17.94 -7.42 3.43
N LEU A 131 17.27 -6.31 3.75
CA LEU A 131 17.82 -5.21 4.55
C LEU A 131 18.06 -5.58 6.02
N VAL A 132 17.13 -6.34 6.62
CA VAL A 132 17.11 -6.66 8.06
C VAL A 132 17.88 -7.94 8.36
N LYS A 133 17.95 -8.88 7.42
CA LYS A 133 18.55 -10.21 7.65
C LYS A 133 19.75 -10.46 6.76
N GLU A 134 19.61 -10.39 5.44
CA GLU A 134 20.65 -10.87 4.53
C GLU A 134 21.92 -10.01 4.61
N ILE A 135 21.79 -8.69 4.46
CA ILE A 135 22.94 -7.78 4.55
C ILE A 135 23.62 -7.88 5.94
N PRO A 136 22.88 -7.77 7.07
CA PRO A 136 23.49 -7.94 8.39
C PRO A 136 24.13 -9.31 8.62
N GLU A 137 23.57 -10.40 8.07
CA GLU A 137 24.13 -11.74 8.21
C GLU A 137 25.46 -11.90 7.48
N VAL A 138 25.61 -11.31 6.28
CA VAL A 138 26.90 -11.31 5.57
C VAL A 138 28.00 -10.65 6.41
N ILE A 139 27.68 -9.50 7.02
CA ILE A 139 28.60 -8.80 7.94
C ILE A 139 28.92 -9.67 9.16
N ARG A 140 27.90 -10.28 9.77
CA ARG A 140 28.06 -11.17 10.93
C ARG A 140 28.98 -12.35 10.61
N VAL A 141 28.78 -13.01 9.48
CA VAL A 141 29.60 -14.15 9.07
C VAL A 141 31.04 -13.71 8.82
N LYS A 142 31.26 -12.56 8.19
CA LYS A 142 32.61 -12.02 7.98
C LYS A 142 33.36 -11.74 9.30
N LEU A 143 32.66 -11.20 10.31
CA LEU A 143 33.27 -10.87 11.61
C LEU A 143 33.46 -12.08 12.53
N THR A 144 32.65 -13.13 12.38
CA THR A 144 32.64 -14.30 13.28
C THR A 144 33.31 -15.54 12.68
N SER A 145 33.55 -15.56 11.37
CA SER A 145 34.06 -16.73 10.66
C SER A 145 35.06 -16.34 9.57
N ASP A 146 36.17 -17.10 9.50
CA ASP A 146 37.17 -17.00 8.42
C ASP A 146 36.69 -17.60 7.08
N ARG A 147 35.37 -17.76 6.89
CA ARG A 147 34.80 -18.36 5.67
C ARG A 147 34.66 -17.38 4.51
N ILE A 148 34.76 -16.08 4.78
CA ILE A 148 34.63 -15.03 3.78
C ILE A 148 35.96 -14.29 3.68
N ASP A 149 36.75 -14.58 2.65
CA ASP A 149 38.00 -13.87 2.35
C ASP A 149 37.78 -12.51 1.66
N THR A 150 36.53 -12.18 1.32
CA THR A 150 36.17 -10.92 0.66
C THR A 150 36.61 -9.71 1.48
N PRO A 151 37.24 -8.68 0.88
CA PRO A 151 37.60 -7.45 1.56
C PRO A 151 36.39 -6.72 2.15
N HIS A 152 36.58 -6.06 3.30
CA HIS A 152 35.56 -5.24 3.96
C HIS A 152 34.87 -4.25 2.99
N ALA A 153 35.66 -3.53 2.20
CA ALA A 153 35.16 -2.53 1.25
C ALA A 153 34.23 -3.13 0.18
N GLU A 154 34.49 -4.37 -0.25
CA GLU A 154 33.67 -5.03 -1.27
C GLU A 154 32.32 -5.46 -0.69
N ILE A 155 32.30 -5.97 0.55
CA ILE A 155 31.05 -6.29 1.26
C ILE A 155 30.19 -5.03 1.45
N VAL A 156 30.82 -3.94 1.87
CA VAL A 156 30.14 -2.65 2.08
C VAL A 156 29.56 -2.11 0.77
N ASN A 157 30.36 -2.08 -0.31
CA ASN A 157 29.91 -1.58 -1.61
C ASN A 157 28.77 -2.43 -2.16
N HIS A 158 28.88 -3.76 -2.09
CA HIS A 158 27.82 -4.65 -2.51
C HIS A 158 26.55 -4.45 -1.68
N GLY A 159 26.68 -4.30 -0.36
CA GLY A 159 25.54 -3.99 0.53
C GLY A 159 24.85 -2.67 0.17
N PHE A 160 25.62 -1.62 -0.17
CA PHE A 160 25.07 -0.35 -0.65
C PHE A 160 24.32 -0.51 -1.98
N ASP A 161 24.90 -1.23 -2.93
CA ASP A 161 24.28 -1.46 -4.24
C ASP A 161 22.97 -2.24 -4.11
N VAL A 162 22.96 -3.31 -3.32
CA VAL A 162 21.76 -4.11 -3.05
C VAL A 162 20.71 -3.27 -2.32
N ALA A 163 21.09 -2.53 -1.28
CA ALA A 163 20.15 -1.67 -0.55
C ALA A 163 19.55 -0.58 -1.44
N LYS A 164 20.35 -0.02 -2.36
CA LYS A 164 19.89 0.96 -3.34
C LYS A 164 18.92 0.33 -4.35
N GLU A 165 19.21 -0.86 -4.85
CA GLU A 165 18.30 -1.58 -5.74
C GLU A 165 16.92 -1.80 -5.09
N GLN A 166 16.90 -2.14 -3.79
CA GLN A 166 15.66 -2.27 -3.04
C GLN A 166 14.91 -0.94 -2.89
N ASP A 167 15.61 0.18 -2.73
CA ASP A 167 14.99 1.50 -2.65
C ASP A 167 14.40 1.94 -3.99
N ASP A 168 15.19 1.81 -5.07
CA ASP A 168 14.78 2.13 -6.43
C ASP A 168 13.54 1.31 -6.86
N GLY A 169 13.49 0.02 -6.51
CA GLY A 169 12.32 -0.83 -6.76
C GLY A 169 11.10 -0.46 -5.91
N SER A 170 11.28 0.12 -4.72
CA SER A 170 10.18 0.49 -3.83
C SER A 170 9.34 1.65 -4.39
N HIS A 171 9.97 2.57 -5.13
CA HIS A 171 9.31 3.74 -5.71
C HIS A 171 8.15 3.38 -6.65
N LYS A 172 8.20 2.19 -7.27
CA LYS A 172 7.18 1.70 -8.19
C LYS A 172 5.81 1.52 -7.52
N TYR A 173 5.79 1.32 -6.20
CA TYR A 173 4.56 1.03 -5.44
C TYR A 173 3.94 2.27 -4.79
N VAL A 174 4.65 3.41 -4.76
CA VAL A 174 4.14 4.67 -4.19
C VAL A 174 2.85 5.11 -4.88
N GLN A 175 2.75 4.87 -6.19
CA GLN A 175 1.61 5.30 -6.98
C GLN A 175 0.30 4.59 -6.61
N LEU A 176 0.36 3.38 -6.04
CA LEU A 176 -0.84 2.66 -5.58
C LEU A 176 -1.59 3.47 -4.51
N VAL A 177 -0.88 4.09 -3.57
CA VAL A 177 -1.47 4.90 -2.51
C VAL A 177 -2.21 6.10 -3.11
N ALA A 178 -1.59 6.80 -4.05
CA ALA A 178 -2.19 7.96 -4.70
C ALA A 178 -3.47 7.58 -5.48
N GLU A 179 -3.48 6.43 -6.14
CA GLU A 179 -4.67 5.95 -6.84
C GLU A 179 -5.79 5.56 -5.86
N LEU A 180 -5.48 4.89 -4.74
CA LEU A 180 -6.47 4.59 -3.70
C LEU A 180 -7.05 5.87 -3.08
N GLN A 181 -6.22 6.88 -2.82
CA GLN A 181 -6.68 8.19 -2.34
C GLN A 181 -7.56 8.92 -3.38
N THR A 182 -7.26 8.78 -4.67
CA THR A 182 -8.10 9.31 -5.76
C THR A 182 -9.49 8.66 -5.74
N LEU A 183 -9.56 7.35 -5.55
CA LEU A 183 -10.82 6.63 -5.39
C LEU A 183 -11.57 7.07 -4.11
N SER A 184 -10.85 7.28 -3.01
CA SER A 184 -11.43 7.78 -1.75
C SER A 184 -12.10 9.14 -1.97
N ALA A 185 -11.37 10.10 -2.54
CA ALA A 185 -11.90 11.43 -2.85
C ALA A 185 -13.09 11.38 -3.83
N ALA A 186 -13.03 10.51 -4.85
CA ALA A 186 -14.13 10.32 -5.78
C ALA A 186 -15.39 9.78 -5.08
N LEU A 187 -15.23 8.90 -4.09
CA LEU A 187 -16.34 8.31 -3.33
C LEU A 187 -16.96 9.33 -2.37
N GLU A 188 -16.16 10.19 -1.75
CA GLU A 188 -16.60 11.26 -0.86
C GLU A 188 -17.32 12.40 -1.58
N SER A 189 -16.92 12.68 -2.83
CA SER A 189 -17.46 13.81 -3.62
C SER A 189 -18.98 13.74 -3.86
N GLU A 190 -19.59 12.56 -3.76
CA GLU A 190 -20.99 12.34 -4.09
C GLU A 190 -21.75 11.55 -3.03
N ARG A 191 -23.03 11.91 -2.84
CA ARG A 191 -23.93 11.18 -1.94
C ARG A 191 -24.49 9.92 -2.62
N TYR A 192 -23.75 8.83 -2.49
CA TYR A 192 -24.18 7.50 -2.96
C TYR A 192 -25.33 6.90 -2.14
N ARG A 193 -26.04 6.00 -2.80
CA ARG A 193 -26.97 5.02 -2.20
C ARG A 193 -26.54 3.64 -2.64
N PHE A 194 -26.82 2.60 -1.87
CA PHE A 194 -26.37 1.24 -2.19
C PHE A 194 -26.85 0.79 -3.56
N LYS A 195 -28.10 1.12 -3.91
CA LYS A 195 -28.70 0.82 -5.22
C LYS A 195 -27.95 1.41 -6.41
N ASN A 196 -27.22 2.51 -6.20
CA ASN A 196 -26.50 3.24 -7.24
C ASN A 196 -24.98 3.10 -7.11
N LEU A 197 -24.48 2.37 -6.10
CA LEU A 197 -23.05 2.26 -5.84
C LEU A 197 -22.30 1.62 -7.02
N ASN A 198 -22.95 0.73 -7.76
CA ASN A 198 -22.37 0.14 -8.96
C ASN A 198 -22.00 1.18 -10.02
N LYS A 199 -22.66 2.35 -10.06
CA LYS A 199 -22.33 3.45 -10.98
C LYS A 199 -21.03 4.15 -10.63
N PHE A 200 -20.49 3.93 -9.42
CA PHE A 200 -19.20 4.48 -9.03
C PHE A 200 -18.09 4.04 -9.99
N ARG A 201 -18.13 2.78 -10.44
CA ARG A 201 -17.16 2.26 -11.42
C ARG A 201 -17.17 3.04 -12.74
N ASP A 202 -18.29 3.66 -13.10
CA ASP A 202 -18.45 4.35 -14.38
C ASP A 202 -17.91 5.79 -14.34
N LYS A 203 -17.47 6.27 -13.17
CA LYS A 203 -16.84 7.59 -13.02
C LYS A 203 -15.54 7.67 -13.81
N THR A 204 -15.32 8.82 -14.44
CA THR A 204 -14.10 9.12 -15.20
C THR A 204 -12.86 8.93 -14.35
N GLU A 205 -12.88 9.43 -13.10
CA GLU A 205 -11.75 9.33 -12.17
C GLU A 205 -11.38 7.87 -11.86
N VAL A 206 -12.41 7.01 -11.71
CA VAL A 206 -12.21 5.58 -11.42
C VAL A 206 -11.67 4.84 -12.65
N GLN A 207 -12.17 5.16 -13.84
CA GLN A 207 -11.70 4.58 -15.09
C GLN A 207 -10.27 5.00 -15.43
N GLU A 208 -9.94 6.27 -15.26
CA GLU A 208 -8.58 6.78 -15.46
C GLU A 208 -7.60 6.18 -14.45
N SER A 209 -8.00 6.10 -13.17
CA SER A 209 -7.20 5.44 -12.14
C SER A 209 -6.94 3.98 -12.48
N LEU A 210 -7.97 3.25 -12.93
CA LEU A 210 -7.82 1.86 -13.36
C LEU A 210 -6.86 1.71 -14.56
N GLN A 211 -6.91 2.62 -15.53
CA GLN A 211 -5.98 2.62 -16.65
C GLN A 211 -4.54 2.85 -16.21
N ARG A 212 -4.30 3.78 -15.27
CA ARG A 212 -2.97 4.01 -14.69
C ARG A 212 -2.45 2.78 -13.95
N ILE A 213 -3.28 2.14 -13.13
CA ILE A 213 -2.92 0.89 -12.45
C ILE A 213 -2.58 -0.22 -13.45
N LYS A 214 -3.35 -0.37 -14.52
CA LYS A 214 -3.05 -1.34 -15.58
C LYS A 214 -1.71 -1.09 -16.25
N GLY A 215 -1.41 0.18 -16.55
CA GLY A 215 -0.12 0.57 -17.12
C GLY A 215 1.06 0.22 -16.20
N LEU A 216 0.90 0.49 -14.90
CA LEU A 216 1.92 0.16 -13.90
C LEU A 216 2.12 -1.35 -13.76
N LEU A 217 1.03 -2.12 -13.70
CA LEU A 217 1.12 -3.59 -13.63
C LEU A 217 1.82 -4.19 -14.84
N ALA A 218 1.51 -3.71 -16.05
CA ALA A 218 2.18 -4.16 -17.28
C ALA A 218 3.69 -3.87 -17.23
N SER A 219 4.08 -2.66 -16.80
CA SER A 219 5.50 -2.31 -16.68
C SER A 219 6.26 -3.19 -15.68
N LEU A 220 5.61 -3.64 -14.60
CA LEU A 220 6.20 -4.55 -13.63
C LEU A 220 6.36 -5.97 -14.17
N GLU A 221 5.46 -6.41 -15.06
CA GLU A 221 5.52 -7.73 -15.69
C GLU A 221 6.64 -7.79 -16.73
N ASP A 222 6.75 -6.75 -17.57
CA ASP A 222 7.83 -6.64 -18.57
C ASP A 222 9.23 -6.66 -17.93
N GLU A 223 9.41 -6.03 -16.77
CA GLU A 223 10.66 -6.06 -16.02
C GLU A 223 10.96 -7.44 -15.42
N THR A 224 9.94 -8.13 -14.92
CA THR A 224 10.09 -9.48 -14.35
C THR A 224 10.50 -10.48 -15.43
N ASP A 225 9.91 -10.37 -16.62
CA ASP A 225 10.23 -11.21 -17.77
C ASP A 225 11.63 -10.89 -18.33
N ALA A 226 12.03 -9.61 -18.34
CA ALA A 226 13.39 -9.22 -18.73
C ALA A 226 14.46 -9.77 -17.77
N GLN A 227 14.18 -9.81 -16.47
CA GLN A 227 15.09 -10.37 -15.47
C GLN A 227 15.17 -11.91 -15.52
N GLN A 228 14.07 -12.59 -15.87
CA GLN A 228 14.05 -14.06 -16.03
C GLN A 228 14.56 -14.53 -17.40
N GLY A 229 14.54 -13.67 -18.41
CA GLY A 229 14.96 -13.96 -19.79
C GLY A 229 16.46 -13.83 -20.07
N ALA A 230 17.27 -13.33 -19.14
CA ALA A 230 18.73 -13.28 -19.28
C ALA A 230 19.34 -14.69 -19.11
N PRO A 231 19.83 -15.34 -20.19
CA PRO A 231 20.41 -16.67 -20.07
C PRO A 231 21.75 -16.56 -19.33
N GLY A 232 21.95 -17.43 -18.34
CA GLY A 232 23.22 -17.58 -17.65
C GLY A 232 24.37 -17.89 -18.60
N ASP A 233 25.14 -16.87 -18.98
CA ASP A 233 26.40 -16.98 -19.72
C ASP A 233 27.58 -17.30 -18.77
N ALA A 234 27.35 -18.22 -17.82
CA ALA A 234 28.36 -18.73 -16.88
C ALA A 234 28.63 -20.23 -17.10
N LYS A 235 28.55 -20.71 -18.35
CA LYS A 235 28.90 -22.09 -18.71
C LYS A 235 29.82 -22.18 -19.93
N LYS A 236 30.89 -21.37 -19.95
CA LYS A 236 32.02 -21.52 -20.90
C LYS A 236 33.37 -21.07 -20.31
N ARG A 237 33.72 -21.55 -19.11
CA ARG A 237 35.12 -21.58 -18.62
C ARG A 237 35.40 -22.85 -17.81
N ARG A 238 35.21 -23.99 -18.47
CA ARG A 238 35.97 -25.22 -18.17
C ARG A 238 36.43 -25.79 -19.50
N ALA A 239 37.59 -25.32 -19.93
CA ALA A 239 38.53 -26.00 -20.81
C ALA A 239 39.91 -25.60 -20.30
#